data_AF-F7XA23-F1
#
_entry.id   AF-F7XA23-F1
#
_cell.length_a   1.000
_cell.length_b   1.000
_cell.length_c   1.000
_cell.angle_alpha   90.00
_cell.angle_beta   90.00
_cell.angle_gamma   90.00
#
_symmetry.space_group_name_H-M   'P 1'
#
loop_
_entity.id
_entity.type
_entity.pdbx_description
1 polymer ?
#
loop_
_entity_poly.entity_id
_entity_poly.type
_entity_poly.pdbx_seq_one_letter_code
_entity_poly.pdbx_strand_id
1 'polypeptide(L)'
;MFSLVEIPKLLAALALGISVAGPVAYFQGKAHQRQAMAVEALESSARKARLMRKSLLLMLPICAALTACQSTKSASVCDGFKPLRPKLETTVYILQNDRPFANDVAAHNRLLSSLGCGK
;
A
#
# COMPACT_ATOMS: atom_id res chain seq x y z
N MET A 1 -22.65 75.91 -37.79
CA MET A 1 -21.99 75.44 -39.02
C MET A 1 -20.68 74.80 -38.62
N PHE A 2 -20.62 73.46 -38.59
CA PHE A 2 -19.36 72.74 -38.34
C PHE A 2 -18.50 72.88 -39.59
N SER A 3 -17.30 73.43 -39.45
CA SER A 3 -16.42 73.67 -40.59
C SER A 3 -15.97 72.34 -41.17
N LEU A 4 -15.96 72.24 -42.51
CA LEU A 4 -15.56 71.07 -43.33
C LEU A 4 -14.13 70.56 -43.07
N VAL A 5 -13.39 71.19 -42.14
CA VAL A 5 -12.00 70.92 -41.76
C VAL A 5 -11.88 70.13 -40.45
N GLU A 6 -12.95 70.00 -39.66
CA GLU A 6 -12.93 69.27 -38.37
C GLU A 6 -13.30 67.78 -38.46
N ILE A 7 -14.02 67.40 -39.52
CA ILE A 7 -14.43 66.02 -39.80
C ILE A 7 -13.25 65.03 -39.88
N PRO A 8 -12.11 65.33 -40.55
CA PRO A 8 -10.99 64.39 -40.64
C PRO A 8 -10.28 64.16 -39.28
N LYS A 9 -10.27 65.15 -38.38
CA LYS A 9 -9.67 64.99 -37.04
C LYS A 9 -10.53 64.09 -36.14
N LEU A 10 -11.86 64.22 -36.24
CA LEU A 10 -12.79 63.38 -35.49
C LEU A 10 -12.72 61.92 -35.96
N LEU A 11 -12.61 61.68 -37.28
CA LEU A 11 -12.43 60.34 -37.85
C LEU A 11 -11.10 59.71 -37.42
N ALA A 12 -10.01 60.49 -37.42
CA ALA A 12 -8.70 60.00 -36.98
C ALA A 12 -8.68 59.58 -35.50
N ALA A 13 -9.35 60.35 -34.64
CA ALA A 13 -9.47 60.02 -33.22
C ALA A 13 -10.30 58.74 -32.98
N LEU A 14 -11.39 58.55 -33.73
CA LEU A 14 -12.23 57.35 -33.62
C LEU A 14 -11.51 56.09 -34.13
N ALA A 15 -10.75 56.22 -35.22
CA ALA A 15 -9.96 55.12 -35.79
C ALA A 15 -8.83 54.66 -34.84
N LEU A 16 -8.18 55.59 -34.16
CA LEU A 16 -7.17 55.27 -33.15
C LEU A 16 -7.79 54.59 -31.92
N GLY A 17 -8.95 55.03 -31.46
CA GLY A 17 -9.65 54.43 -30.31
C GLY A 17 -10.09 52.97 -30.54
N ILE A 18 -10.55 52.64 -31.74
CA ILE A 18 -11.01 51.28 -32.10
C ILE A 18 -9.82 50.30 -32.21
N SER A 19 -8.64 50.79 -32.60
CA SER A 19 -7.44 49.98 -32.77
C SER A 19 -6.90 49.39 -31.46
N VAL A 20 -7.10 50.06 -30.32
CA VAL A 20 -6.53 49.64 -29.02
C VAL A 20 -7.46 48.69 -28.23
N ALA A 21 -8.77 48.72 -28.48
CA ALA A 21 -9.74 47.93 -27.72
C ALA A 21 -9.79 46.45 -28.14
N GLY A 22 -9.61 46.16 -29.43
CA GLY A 22 -9.62 44.79 -29.95
C GLY A 22 -8.52 43.89 -29.39
N PRO A 23 -7.24 44.34 -29.38
CA PRO A 23 -6.14 43.54 -28.84
C PRO A 23 -6.32 43.27 -27.33
N VAL A 24 -6.71 44.27 -26.54
CA VAL A 24 -6.85 44.12 -25.09
C VAL A 24 -7.92 43.08 -24.72
N ALA A 25 -9.10 43.13 -25.34
CA ALA A 25 -10.15 42.15 -25.08
C ALA A 25 -9.76 40.73 -25.53
N TYR A 26 -9.06 40.60 -26.65
CA TYR A 26 -8.54 39.32 -27.13
C TYR A 26 -7.49 38.72 -26.18
N PHE A 27 -6.54 39.54 -25.69
CA PHE A 27 -5.54 39.09 -24.72
C PHE A 27 -6.15 38.76 -23.36
N GLN A 28 -7.14 39.54 -22.89
CA GLN A 28 -7.80 39.30 -21.61
C GLN A 28 -8.66 38.03 -21.65
N GLY A 29 -9.40 37.78 -22.73
CA GLY A 29 -10.15 36.55 -22.92
C GLY A 29 -9.25 35.31 -22.96
N LYS A 30 -8.10 35.40 -23.65
CA LYS A 30 -7.12 34.31 -23.72
C LYS A 30 -6.45 34.04 -22.36
N ALA A 31 -6.24 35.07 -21.54
CA ALA A 31 -5.73 34.93 -20.18
C ALA A 31 -6.76 34.28 -19.25
N HIS A 32 -8.02 34.71 -19.29
CA HIS A 32 -9.11 34.11 -18.52
C HIS A 32 -9.34 32.63 -18.90
N GLN A 33 -9.28 32.31 -20.20
CA GLN A 33 -9.45 30.94 -20.66
C GLN A 33 -8.28 30.01 -20.26
N ARG A 34 -7.05 30.55 -20.20
CA ARG A 34 -5.89 29.82 -19.65
C ARG A 34 -6.01 29.60 -18.15
N GLN A 35 -6.51 30.59 -17.41
CA GLN A 35 -6.75 30.46 -15.97
C GLN A 35 -7.85 29.44 -15.67
N ALA A 36 -8.95 29.45 -16.41
CA ALA A 36 -10.04 28.48 -16.25
C ALA A 36 -9.55 27.03 -16.46
N MET A 37 -8.80 26.78 -17.54
CA MET A 37 -8.24 25.44 -17.80
C MET A 37 -7.19 25.01 -16.75
N ALA A 38 -6.41 25.96 -16.21
CA ALA A 38 -5.44 25.64 -15.16
C ALA A 38 -6.11 25.26 -13.84
N VAL A 39 -7.23 25.92 -13.49
CA VAL A 39 -8.01 25.62 -12.29
C VAL A 39 -8.68 24.25 -12.40
N GLU A 40 -9.27 23.92 -13.54
CA GLU A 40 -9.85 22.59 -13.78
C GLU A 40 -8.80 21.48 -13.73
N ALA A 41 -7.61 21.72 -14.29
CA ALA A 41 -6.49 20.78 -14.23
C ALA A 41 -6.01 20.56 -12.77
N LEU A 42 -5.89 21.63 -11.99
CA LEU A 42 -5.54 21.56 -10.56
C LEU A 42 -6.60 20.82 -9.75
N GLU A 43 -7.89 21.06 -10.00
CA GLU A 43 -8.97 20.32 -9.34
C GLU A 43 -8.96 18.84 -9.66
N SER A 44 -8.66 18.47 -10.92
CA SER A 44 -8.54 17.07 -11.33
C SER A 44 -7.37 16.38 -10.60
N SER A 45 -6.25 17.09 -10.47
CA SER A 45 -5.07 16.62 -9.75
C SER A 45 -5.33 16.49 -8.24
N ALA A 46 -6.01 17.47 -7.65
CA ALA A 46 -6.41 17.45 -6.25
C ALA A 46 -7.41 16.32 -5.93
N ARG A 47 -8.38 16.06 -6.83
CA ARG A 47 -9.28 14.91 -6.73
C ARG A 47 -8.51 13.60 -6.78
N LYS A 48 -7.58 13.46 -7.73
CA LYS A 48 -6.72 12.28 -7.85
C LYS A 48 -5.85 12.06 -6.60
N ALA A 49 -5.24 13.12 -6.07
CA ALA A 49 -4.44 13.08 -4.85
C ALA A 49 -5.27 12.72 -3.61
N ARG A 50 -6.51 13.23 -3.50
CA ARG A 50 -7.42 12.89 -2.40
C ARG A 50 -7.87 11.43 -2.46
N LEU A 51 -8.10 10.90 -3.66
CA LEU A 51 -8.42 9.47 -3.86
C LEU A 51 -7.22 8.58 -3.50
N MET A 52 -6.01 8.94 -3.94
CA MET A 52 -4.78 8.20 -3.60
C MET A 52 -4.47 8.21 -2.09
N ARG A 53 -4.69 9.34 -1.40
CA ARG A 53 -4.54 9.39 0.07
C ARG A 53 -5.56 8.50 0.78
N LYS A 54 -6.81 8.46 0.32
CA LYS A 54 -7.86 7.59 0.87
C LYS A 54 -7.51 6.10 0.72
N SER A 55 -7.05 5.68 -0.45
CA SER A 55 -6.66 4.28 -0.66
C SER A 55 -5.42 3.90 0.15
N LEU A 56 -4.43 4.79 0.25
CA LEU A 56 -3.22 4.56 1.04
C LEU A 56 -3.53 4.45 2.55
N LEU A 57 -4.40 5.33 3.07
CA LEU A 57 -4.87 5.27 4.45
C LEU A 57 -5.71 4.03 4.75
N LEU A 58 -6.39 3.46 3.76
CA LEU A 58 -7.18 2.24 3.93
C LEU A 58 -6.32 0.96 3.86
N MET A 59 -5.28 0.94 3.02
CA MET A 59 -4.44 -0.25 2.82
C MET A 59 -3.42 -0.44 3.95
N LEU A 60 -2.90 0.65 4.53
CA LEU A 60 -1.92 0.58 5.62
C LEU A 60 -2.40 -0.21 6.87
N PRO A 61 -3.62 0.01 7.42
CA PRO A 61 -4.08 -0.75 8.58
C PRO A 61 -4.38 -2.22 8.25
N ILE A 62 -4.79 -2.54 7.02
CA ILE A 62 -5.09 -3.91 6.60
C ILE A 62 -3.81 -4.74 6.56
N CYS A 63 -2.73 -4.21 5.97
CA CYS A 63 -1.45 -4.90 5.93
C CYS A 63 -0.84 -5.10 7.33
N ALA A 64 -0.95 -4.10 8.21
CA ALA A 64 -0.47 -4.20 9.59
C ALA A 64 -1.25 -5.26 10.40
N ALA A 65 -2.57 -5.32 10.24
CA ALA A 65 -3.43 -6.30 10.89
C ALA A 65 -3.12 -7.74 10.44
N LEU A 66 -2.80 -7.95 9.17
CA LEU A 66 -2.44 -9.26 8.64
C LEU A 66 -1.08 -9.74 9.14
N THR A 67 -0.10 -8.84 9.30
CA THR A 67 1.22 -9.20 9.85
C THR A 67 1.23 -9.44 11.36
N ALA A 68 0.28 -8.86 12.10
CA ALA A 68 0.16 -9.04 13.55
C ALA A 68 -0.49 -10.38 13.96
N CYS A 69 -1.13 -11.09 13.03
CA CYS A 69 -1.75 -12.40 13.27
C CYS A 69 -0.85 -13.58 12.88
N GLN A 70 0.46 -13.36 12.75
CA GLN A 70 1.43 -14.46 12.63
C GLN A 70 1.62 -15.05 14.02
N SER A 71 0.79 -16.06 14.33
CA SER A 71 0.74 -16.80 15.58
C SER A 71 2.14 -17.10 16.13
N THR A 72 2.44 -16.60 17.33
CA THR A 72 3.70 -16.78 18.06
C THR A 72 3.90 -18.19 18.61
N LYS A 73 3.03 -19.16 18.29
CA LYS A 73 3.34 -20.57 18.54
C LYS A 73 4.32 -21.05 17.49
N SER A 74 5.60 -20.82 17.73
CA SER A 74 6.63 -21.68 17.17
C SER A 74 6.25 -23.12 17.53
N ALA A 75 5.88 -23.94 16.54
CA ALA A 75 5.71 -25.37 16.77
C ALA A 75 7.02 -25.86 17.38
N SER A 76 6.97 -26.27 18.65
CA SER A 76 8.17 -26.75 19.31
C SER A 76 8.53 -28.08 18.66
N VAL A 77 9.81 -28.33 18.41
CA VAL A 77 10.27 -29.62 17.84
C VAL A 77 9.85 -30.81 18.74
N CYS A 78 9.49 -30.53 19.99
CA CYS A 78 9.05 -31.47 21.00
C CYS A 78 7.52 -31.60 21.10
N ASP A 79 6.74 -30.81 20.36
CA ASP A 79 5.28 -30.82 20.46
C ASP A 79 4.74 -32.18 20.00
N GLY A 80 4.18 -32.94 20.94
CA GLY A 80 3.62 -34.28 20.69
C GLY A 80 4.58 -35.46 20.91
N PHE A 81 5.86 -35.21 21.15
CA PHE A 81 6.85 -36.26 21.43
C PHE A 81 6.99 -36.50 22.94
N LYS A 82 6.88 -37.77 23.37
CA LYS A 82 7.10 -38.19 24.76
C LYS A 82 8.02 -39.40 24.84
N PRO A 83 8.89 -39.49 25.86
CA PRO A 83 9.76 -40.64 26.04
C PRO A 83 8.91 -41.90 26.28
N LEU A 84 9.22 -42.96 25.55
CA LEU A 84 8.59 -44.26 25.73
C LEU A 84 9.13 -44.90 27.00
N ARG A 85 8.28 -45.05 28.01
CA ARG A 85 8.57 -45.72 29.29
C ARG A 85 7.64 -46.92 29.49
N PRO A 86 7.91 -48.06 28.84
CA PRO A 86 7.17 -49.29 29.09
C PRO A 86 7.30 -49.74 30.55
N LYS A 87 6.33 -50.52 31.03
CA LYS A 87 6.41 -51.17 32.34
C LYS A 87 7.57 -52.17 32.35
N LEU A 88 8.07 -52.52 33.55
CA LEU A 88 9.22 -53.41 33.69
C LEU A 88 8.99 -54.77 33.00
N GLU A 89 7.83 -55.39 33.25
CA GLU A 89 7.46 -56.67 32.64
C GLU A 89 7.43 -56.59 31.11
N THR A 90 6.87 -55.52 30.55
CA THR A 90 6.83 -55.28 29.10
C THR A 90 8.23 -55.06 28.52
N THR A 91 9.10 -54.38 29.26
CA THR A 91 10.48 -54.14 28.84
C THR A 91 11.26 -55.45 28.76
N VAL A 92 11.14 -56.31 29.78
CA VAL A 92 11.78 -57.63 29.80
C VAL A 92 11.24 -58.50 28.68
N TYR A 93 9.92 -58.51 28.47
CA TYR A 93 9.29 -59.25 27.39
C TYR A 93 9.81 -58.80 26.01
N ILE A 94 9.84 -57.49 25.76
CA ILE A 94 10.36 -56.92 24.51
C ILE A 94 11.83 -57.28 24.30
N LEU A 95 12.66 -57.16 25.34
CA LEU A 95 14.09 -57.48 25.23
C LEU A 95 14.35 -58.96 24.93
N GLN A 96 13.49 -59.86 25.41
CA GLN A 96 13.62 -61.30 25.21
C GLN A 96 13.01 -61.78 23.88
N ASN A 97 11.90 -61.18 23.45
CA ASN A 97 11.11 -61.68 22.32
C ASN A 97 11.24 -60.82 21.06
N ASP A 98 11.56 -59.52 21.19
CA ASP A 98 11.60 -58.56 20.08
C ASP A 98 12.71 -57.51 20.27
N ARG A 99 13.94 -57.98 20.09
CA ARG A 99 15.15 -57.16 20.13
C ARG A 99 15.15 -55.99 19.12
N PRO A 100 14.67 -56.12 17.86
CA PRO A 100 14.61 -54.98 16.96
C PRO A 100 13.68 -53.88 17.48
N PHE A 101 12.49 -54.23 18.01
CA PHE A 101 11.61 -53.25 18.62
C PHE A 101 12.26 -52.56 19.84
N ALA A 102 13.01 -53.29 20.66
CA ALA A 102 13.76 -52.71 21.78
C ALA A 102 14.77 -51.63 21.32
N ASN A 103 15.44 -51.88 20.20
CA ASN A 103 16.40 -50.95 19.62
C ASN A 103 15.72 -49.69 19.08
N ASP A 104 14.54 -49.83 18.47
CA ASP A 104 13.77 -48.70 17.95
C ASP A 104 13.27 -47.80 19.10
N VAL A 105 12.80 -48.39 20.20
CA VAL A 105 12.41 -47.65 21.42
C VAL A 105 13.61 -46.88 21.99
N ALA A 106 14.78 -47.51 22.04
CA ALA A 106 16.00 -46.85 22.51
C ALA A 106 16.47 -45.73 21.56
N ALA A 107 16.38 -45.93 20.25
CA ALA A 107 16.73 -44.93 19.24
C ALA A 107 15.80 -43.72 19.30
N HIS A 108 14.49 -43.95 19.44
CA HIS A 108 13.49 -42.89 19.63
C HIS A 108 13.80 -42.03 20.85
N ASN A 109 14.06 -42.65 22.01
CA ASN A 109 14.36 -41.93 23.24
C ASN A 109 15.70 -41.16 23.17
N ARG A 110 16.71 -41.69 22.46
CA ARG A 110 17.97 -40.97 22.19
C ARG A 110 17.74 -39.74 21.31
N LEU A 111 16.91 -39.87 20.27
CA LEU A 111 16.59 -38.76 19.37
C LEU A 111 15.83 -37.65 20.12
N LEU A 112 14.82 -38.00 20.94
CA LEU A 112 14.16 -37.03 21.82
C LEU A 112 15.17 -36.29 22.70
N SER A 113 16.09 -37.03 23.35
CA SER A 113 17.11 -36.44 24.22
C SER A 113 18.04 -35.48 23.46
N SER A 114 18.45 -35.83 22.23
CA SER A 114 19.29 -34.96 21.38
C SER A 114 18.58 -33.68 20.94
N LEU A 115 17.26 -33.74 20.77
CA LEU A 115 16.42 -32.58 20.43
C LEU A 115 16.08 -31.74 21.68
N GLY A 116 16.55 -32.13 22.87
CA GLY A 116 16.23 -31.50 24.13
C GLY A 116 14.81 -31.76 24.63
N CYS A 117 14.11 -32.71 24.00
CA CYS A 117 12.74 -33.11 24.29
C CYS A 117 12.69 -34.23 25.35
N GLY A 118 11.63 -34.25 26.17
CA GLY A 118 11.40 -35.35 27.13
C GLY A 118 12.09 -35.21 28.49
N LYS A 119 12.36 -33.97 28.93
CA LYS A 119 12.57 -33.67 30.35
C LYS A 119 11.27 -33.83 31.13
#